data_AF-A0A949CE66-F1
#
_entry.id   AF-A0A949CE66-F1
#
_cell.length_a   1.000
_cell.length_b   1.000
_cell.length_c   1.000
_cell.angle_alpha   90.00
_cell.angle_beta   90.00
_cell.angle_gamma   90.00
#
_symmetry.space_group_name_H-M   'P 1'
#
loop_
_entity.id
_entity.type
_entity.pdbx_description
1 polymer ?
#
loop_
_entity_poly.entity_id
_entity_poly.type
_entity_poly.pdbx_seq_one_letter_code
_entity_poly.pdbx_strand_id
1 'polypeptide(L)'
;MPNKAIIKSNAKPLLAPGHRACAGCGQLIAARTVVEALGPNTIIANATGCLEVTTTPYPESAWGVPWIHSLFENAAAVASGVRAALDYNK
;
A
#
# COMPACT_ATOMS: atom_id res chain seq x y z
N MET A 1 -16.86 -17.52 -13.59
CA MET A 1 -17.03 -16.28 -12.78
C MET A 1 -16.75 -16.65 -11.34
N PRO A 2 -15.72 -16.11 -10.67
CA PRO A 2 -15.43 -16.49 -9.28
C PRO A 2 -16.58 -16.08 -8.36
N ASN A 3 -16.86 -16.94 -7.39
CA ASN A 3 -18.05 -16.94 -6.54
C ASN A 3 -18.05 -15.79 -5.52
N LYS A 4 -19.22 -15.17 -5.29
CA LYS A 4 -19.46 -14.01 -4.40
C LYS A 4 -18.96 -14.20 -2.95
N ALA A 5 -18.70 -15.44 -2.55
CA ALA A 5 -18.24 -15.81 -1.21
C ALA A 5 -16.77 -15.43 -0.91
N ILE A 6 -15.90 -15.27 -1.92
CA ILE A 6 -14.48 -14.92 -1.70
C ILE A 6 -14.31 -13.42 -1.35
N ILE A 7 -15.30 -12.57 -1.67
CA ILE A 7 -15.20 -11.09 -1.61
C ILE A 7 -16.02 -10.50 -0.43
N LYS A 8 -16.29 -11.27 0.63
CA LYS A 8 -16.91 -10.72 1.86
C LYS A 8 -15.98 -10.92 3.05
N SER A 9 -14.86 -10.19 3.08
CA SER A 9 -14.27 -9.82 4.36
C SER A 9 -15.01 -8.58 4.88
N ASN A 10 -15.57 -8.66 6.08
CA ASN A 10 -16.11 -7.49 6.80
C ASN A 10 -14.98 -6.56 7.32
N ALA A 11 -13.72 -6.85 6.98
CA ALA A 11 -12.58 -6.04 7.35
C ALA A 11 -12.49 -4.81 6.44
N LYS A 12 -12.20 -3.65 7.04
CA LYS A 12 -11.91 -2.43 6.28
C LYS A 12 -10.70 -2.72 5.38
N PRO A 13 -10.79 -2.48 4.06
CA PRO A 13 -9.68 -2.77 3.16
C PRO A 13 -8.47 -1.90 3.50
N LEU A 14 -7.28 -2.50 3.51
CA LEU A 14 -6.02 -1.82 3.80
C LEU A 14 -5.51 -1.02 2.60
N LEU A 15 -6.02 -1.32 1.40
CA LEU A 15 -5.98 -0.43 0.24
C LEU A 15 -7.41 -0.07 -0.16
N ALA A 16 -7.81 1.16 0.14
CA ALA A 16 -9.17 1.65 -0.05
C ALA A 16 -9.54 1.77 -1.54
N PRO A 17 -10.83 1.56 -1.89
CA PRO A 17 -11.35 1.99 -3.19
C PRO A 17 -11.28 3.53 -3.30
N GLY A 18 -11.13 4.06 -4.51
CA GLY A 18 -11.08 5.52 -4.76
C GLY A 18 -9.74 6.06 -5.30
N HIS A 19 -8.79 5.18 -5.64
CA HIS A 19 -7.55 5.54 -6.35
C HIS A 19 -7.81 5.91 -7.83
N ARG A 20 -6.82 6.55 -8.47
CA ARG A 20 -6.87 6.99 -9.89
C ARG A 20 -6.21 6.02 -10.87
N ALA A 21 -5.97 4.77 -10.48
CA ALA A 21 -5.39 3.76 -11.37
C ALA A 21 -6.35 3.37 -12.50
N CYS A 22 -5.79 2.95 -13.64
CA CYS A 22 -6.57 2.51 -14.80
C CYS A 22 -7.48 1.31 -14.47
N ALA A 23 -8.58 1.16 -15.21
CA ALA A 23 -9.45 -0.01 -15.09
C ALA A 23 -8.64 -1.29 -15.38
N GLY A 24 -8.65 -2.22 -14.42
CA GLY A 24 -7.88 -3.47 -14.51
C GLY A 24 -6.37 -3.32 -14.27
N CYS A 25 -5.92 -2.23 -13.63
CA CYS A 25 -4.50 -2.05 -13.30
C CYS A 25 -3.94 -3.22 -12.48
N GLY A 26 -3.03 -3.99 -13.09
CA GLY A 26 -2.41 -5.16 -12.45
C GLY A 26 -1.54 -4.79 -11.23
N GLN A 27 -0.83 -3.66 -11.27
CA GLN A 27 0.01 -3.21 -10.15
C GLN A 27 -0.82 -2.96 -8.89
N LEU A 28 -1.99 -2.35 -9.05
CA LEU A 28 -2.86 -2.04 -7.92
C LEU A 28 -3.52 -3.31 -7.36
N ILE A 29 -3.94 -4.24 -8.22
CA ILE A 29 -4.45 -5.55 -7.78
C ILE A 29 -3.37 -6.27 -6.97
N ALA A 30 -2.13 -6.30 -7.47
CA ALA A 30 -1.01 -6.90 -6.75
C ALA A 30 -0.75 -6.21 -5.41
N ALA A 31 -0.69 -4.87 -5.38
CA ALA A 31 -0.48 -4.10 -4.15
C ALA A 31 -1.57 -4.37 -3.10
N ARG A 32 -2.84 -4.44 -3.52
CA ARG A 32 -3.95 -4.81 -2.65
C ARG A 32 -3.78 -6.20 -2.09
N THR A 33 -3.47 -7.20 -2.92
CA THR A 33 -3.25 -8.58 -2.46
C THR A 33 -2.09 -8.64 -1.45
N VAL A 34 -0.99 -7.94 -1.71
CA VAL A 34 0.18 -7.92 -0.80
C VAL A 34 -0.18 -7.30 0.56
N VAL A 35 -0.78 -6.11 0.59
CA VAL A 35 -1.06 -5.44 1.88
C VAL A 35 -2.11 -6.19 2.70
N GLU A 36 -3.13 -6.78 2.05
CA GLU A 36 -4.12 -7.60 2.74
C GLU A 36 -3.50 -8.90 3.31
N ALA A 37 -2.52 -9.48 2.62
CA ALA A 37 -1.79 -10.65 3.11
C ALA A 37 -0.85 -10.31 4.28
N LEU A 38 -0.23 -9.13 4.29
CA LEU A 38 0.63 -8.66 5.38
C LEU A 38 -0.17 -8.21 6.61
N GLY A 39 -1.39 -7.72 6.41
CA GLY A 39 -2.29 -7.29 7.47
C GLY A 39 -2.00 -5.88 8.02
N PRO A 40 -2.74 -5.45 9.06
CA PRO A 40 -2.74 -4.06 9.51
C PRO A 40 -1.44 -3.59 10.20
N ASN A 41 -0.62 -4.52 10.70
CA ASN A 41 0.68 -4.19 11.33
C ASN A 41 1.80 -4.12 10.28
N THR A 42 1.61 -3.27 9.27
CA THR A 42 2.48 -3.15 8.10
C THR A 42 2.79 -1.69 7.85
N ILE A 43 4.03 -1.37 7.47
CA ILE A 43 4.44 -0.05 6.97
C ILE A 43 4.87 -0.22 5.52
N ILE A 44 4.36 0.63 4.63
CA ILE A 44 4.69 0.60 3.20
C ILE A 44 5.65 1.75 2.87
N ALA A 45 6.84 1.42 2.38
CA ALA A 45 7.76 2.38 1.76
C ALA A 45 7.63 2.26 0.24
N ASN A 46 7.10 3.31 -0.41
CA ASN A 46 6.72 3.26 -1.82
C ASN A 46 7.58 4.21 -2.66
N ALA A 47 8.25 3.65 -3.67
CA ALA A 47 9.02 4.44 -4.64
C ALA A 47 8.10 5.31 -5.50
N THR A 48 8.63 6.40 -6.06
CA THR A 48 7.92 7.20 -7.08
C THR A 48 7.47 6.29 -8.22
N GLY A 49 6.23 6.44 -8.69
CA GLY A 49 5.76 5.66 -9.83
C GLY A 49 4.25 5.58 -9.91
N CYS A 50 3.74 4.80 -10.86
CA CYS A 50 2.30 4.68 -11.11
C CYS A 50 1.52 4.30 -9.85
N LEU A 51 2.03 3.37 -9.04
CA LEU A 51 1.35 2.97 -7.81
C LEU A 51 1.27 4.12 -6.81
N GLU A 52 2.32 4.93 -6.67
CA GLU A 52 2.32 6.12 -5.81
C GLU A 52 1.32 7.16 -6.32
N VAL A 53 1.54 7.74 -7.51
CA VAL A 53 0.70 8.85 -8.02
C VAL A 53 -0.79 8.52 -8.14
N THR A 54 -1.13 7.25 -8.37
CA THR A 54 -2.54 6.85 -8.48
C THR A 54 -3.20 6.59 -7.13
N THR A 55 -2.45 6.24 -6.09
CA THR A 55 -3.00 5.90 -4.77
C THR A 55 -2.89 7.05 -3.76
N THR A 56 -2.03 8.04 -4.01
CA THR A 56 -1.83 9.18 -3.10
C THR A 56 -1.97 10.54 -3.79
N PRO A 57 -3.06 10.81 -4.54
CA PRO A 57 -3.27 12.13 -5.10
C PRO A 57 -3.62 13.13 -4.00
N TYR A 58 -2.88 14.22 -3.88
CA TYR A 58 -3.20 15.26 -2.90
C TYR A 58 -4.66 15.74 -3.01
N PRO A 59 -5.40 15.90 -1.90
CA PRO A 59 -5.00 15.73 -0.49
C PRO A 59 -5.28 14.33 0.11
N GLU A 60 -5.56 13.34 -0.73
CA GLU A 60 -6.08 12.03 -0.33
C GLU A 60 -5.01 10.92 -0.40
N SER A 61 -5.24 9.84 0.35
CA SER A 61 -4.48 8.61 0.27
C SER A 61 -5.39 7.39 0.36
N ALA A 62 -5.18 6.42 -0.52
CA ALA A 62 -5.89 5.15 -0.50
C ALA A 62 -5.30 4.14 0.50
N TRP A 63 -4.17 4.44 1.13
CA TRP A 63 -3.51 3.51 2.06
C TRP A 63 -4.15 3.58 3.45
N GLY A 64 -4.66 2.43 3.91
CA GLY A 64 -5.23 2.24 5.25
C GLY A 64 -4.20 1.82 6.31
N VAL A 65 -2.92 1.79 5.94
CA VAL A 65 -1.77 1.49 6.81
C VAL A 65 -0.76 2.66 6.73
N PRO A 66 0.16 2.80 7.71
CA PRO A 66 1.25 3.75 7.58
C PRO A 66 1.99 3.58 6.26
N TRP A 67 2.11 4.67 5.52
CA TRP A 67 2.71 4.70 4.20
C TRP A 67 3.66 5.88 4.11
N ILE A 68 4.80 5.66 3.48
CA ILE A 68 5.82 6.69 3.28
C ILE A 68 6.34 6.68 1.86
N HIS A 69 6.57 7.88 1.34
CA HIS A 69 7.19 8.14 0.07
C HIS A 69 8.34 9.13 0.25
N SER A 70 9.42 8.93 -0.51
CA SER A 70 10.57 9.83 -0.53
C SER A 70 10.97 10.14 -1.97
N LEU A 71 11.74 9.25 -2.62
CA LEU A 71 12.22 9.43 -3.98
C LEU A 71 12.08 8.12 -4.78
N PHE A 72 12.43 8.17 -6.06
CA PHE A 72 12.31 7.04 -6.97
C PHE A 72 13.30 5.92 -6.61
N GLU A 73 14.53 6.29 -6.31
CA GLU A 73 15.68 5.39 -6.19
C GLU A 73 15.89 4.83 -4.78
N ASN A 74 15.21 5.35 -3.76
CA ASN A 74 15.60 5.16 -2.37
C ASN A 74 14.60 4.41 -1.47
N ALA A 75 13.52 3.82 -2.00
CA ALA A 75 12.49 3.17 -1.20
C ALA A 75 13.04 2.08 -0.25
N ALA A 76 14.03 1.29 -0.71
CA ALA A 76 14.68 0.26 0.12
C ALA A 76 15.53 0.84 1.26
N ALA A 77 16.20 1.98 1.01
CA ALA A 77 16.96 2.69 2.05
C ALA A 77 16.01 3.28 3.10
N VAL A 78 14.88 3.87 2.67
CA VAL A 78 13.82 4.34 3.56
C VAL A 78 13.27 3.21 4.42
N ALA A 79 12.95 2.05 3.82
CA ALA A 79 12.47 0.89 4.56
C ALA A 79 13.49 0.39 5.60
N SER A 80 14.78 0.37 5.25
CA SER A 80 15.86 0.03 6.18
C SER A 80 15.93 1.01 7.36
N GLY A 81 15.77 2.31 7.10
CA GLY A 81 15.72 3.34 8.14
C GLY A 81 14.52 3.19 9.07
N VAL A 82 13.32 2.94 8.53
CA VAL A 82 12.12 2.64 9.32
C VAL A 82 12.36 1.42 10.22
N ARG A 83 12.96 0.36 9.68
CA ARG A 83 13.29 -0.84 10.46
C ARG A 83 14.26 -0.53 11.61
N ALA A 84 15.33 0.21 11.33
CA ALA A 84 16.31 0.59 12.35
C ALA A 84 15.67 1.44 13.46
N ALA A 85 14.78 2.39 13.11
CA ALA A 85 14.06 3.22 14.07
C ALA A 85 13.12 2.40 14.98
N LEU A 86 12.46 1.38 14.43
CA LEU A 86 11.61 0.47 15.22
C LEU A 86 12.42 -0.45 16.16
N ASP A 87 13.65 -0.79 15.79
CA ASP A 87 14.54 -1.62 16.63
C ASP A 87 15.27 -0.80 17.70
N TYR A 88 15.46 0.51 17.52
CA TYR A 88 16.16 1.38 18.49
C TYR A 88 15.48 1.47 19.86
N ASN A 89 14.13 1.37 19.91
CA ASN A 89 13.35 1.44 21.15
C ASN A 89 13.01 0.05 21.73
N LYS A 90 13.67 -1.01 21.27
CA LYS A 90 13.60 -2.34 21.88
C LYS A 90 14.76 -2.56 22.82
#